data_AF-B6Y713-F1
#
_entry.id   AF-B6Y713-F1
#
_cell.length_a   1.000
_cell.length_b   1.000
_cell.length_c   1.000
_cell.angle_alpha   90.00
_cell.angle_beta   90.00
_cell.angle_gamma   90.00
#
_symmetry.space_group_name_H-M   'P 1'
#
loop_
_entity.id
_entity.type
_entity.pdbx_description
1 polymer ?
#
loop_
_entity_poly.entity_id
_entity_poly.type
_entity_poly.pdbx_seq_one_letter_code
_entity_poly.pdbx_strand_id
1 'polypeptide(L)'
;MNDTWRKCIGWFLIILLFVSYITINNIIFFKINQQESENSISIVTEKIDELKMLLEVNQIKVEKKIFDLKRNLHTQCEQGDGSSRHKNLAKLLLLVIKMKNSLLQEAKFDNHINSIKPLISELDDPEIENAVNELENLKEVDTLCGLKLSFEKNMTVINYNKSNLFKKIISNWIKIDDRSDPLRLKLAEIEELISDNDWQSIATAISDLTYPEFKPWLNKLNDFIVAFKNTSIIYRHLLQYIS
;
A
#
# COMPACT_ATOMS: atom_id res chain seq x y z
N MET A 1 -46.87 2.20 -37.66
CA MET A 1 -47.10 2.25 -36.20
C MET A 1 -46.45 3.54 -35.69
N ASN A 2 -47.21 4.45 -35.07
CA ASN A 2 -46.76 5.81 -34.77
C ASN A 2 -45.51 5.78 -33.85
N ASP A 3 -44.49 6.59 -34.14
CA ASP A 3 -43.22 6.59 -33.39
C ASP A 3 -43.40 6.86 -31.89
N THR A 4 -44.45 7.61 -31.54
CA THR A 4 -44.89 7.84 -30.16
C THR A 4 -45.30 6.56 -29.44
N TRP A 5 -46.05 5.68 -30.12
CA TRP A 5 -46.48 4.41 -29.55
C TRP A 5 -45.30 3.45 -29.33
N ARG A 6 -44.32 3.45 -30.23
CA ARG A 6 -43.11 2.61 -30.10
C ARG A 6 -42.24 3.06 -28.92
N LYS A 7 -42.13 4.37 -28.68
CA LYS A 7 -41.45 4.92 -27.51
C LYS A 7 -42.19 4.62 -26.20
N CYS A 8 -43.52 4.76 -26.17
CA CYS A 8 -44.32 4.43 -24.99
C CYS A 8 -44.22 2.94 -24.61
N ILE A 9 -44.27 2.04 -25.60
CA ILE A 9 -44.10 0.59 -25.37
C ILE A 9 -42.68 0.28 -24.87
N GLY A 10 -41.66 0.94 -25.43
CA GLY A 10 -40.27 0.81 -24.96
C GLY A 10 -40.09 1.22 -23.50
N TRP A 11 -40.62 2.39 -23.11
CA TRP A 11 -40.59 2.85 -21.73
C TRP A 11 -41.39 1.96 -20.78
N PHE A 12 -42.54 1.46 -21.22
CA PHE A 12 -43.36 0.53 -20.45
C PHE A 12 -42.61 -0.79 -20.17
N LEU A 13 -41.92 -1.35 -21.17
CA LEU A 13 -41.11 -2.57 -21.00
C LEU A 13 -39.93 -2.35 -20.05
N ILE A 14 -39.27 -1.18 -20.10
CA ILE A 14 -38.20 -0.83 -19.17
C ILE A 14 -38.72 -0.76 -17.73
N ILE A 15 -39.85 -0.10 -17.51
CA ILE A 15 -40.47 -0.01 -16.17
C ILE A 15 -40.88 -1.39 -15.66
N LEU A 16 -41.43 -2.24 -16.53
CA LEU A 16 -41.81 -3.61 -16.19
C LEU A 16 -40.60 -4.46 -15.74
N LEU A 17 -39.46 -4.31 -16.42
CA LEU A 17 -38.21 -4.97 -16.05
C LEU A 17 -37.67 -4.47 -14.71
N PHE A 18 -37.76 -3.18 -14.43
CA PHE A 18 -37.35 -2.62 -13.14
C PHE A 18 -38.23 -3.11 -11.98
N VAL A 19 -39.55 -3.13 -12.15
CA VAL A 19 -40.48 -3.58 -11.10
C VAL A 19 -40.32 -5.08 -10.83
N SER A 20 -40.17 -5.89 -11.88
CA SER A 20 -39.94 -7.34 -11.72
C SER A 20 -38.61 -7.65 -11.04
N TYR A 21 -37.54 -6.93 -11.38
CA TYR A 21 -36.24 -7.05 -10.71
C TYR A 21 -36.33 -6.73 -9.21
N ILE A 22 -36.96 -5.60 -8.84
CA ILE A 22 -37.12 -5.20 -7.43
C ILE A 22 -37.93 -6.25 -6.64
N THR A 23 -39.01 -6.76 -7.25
CA THR A 23 -39.89 -7.74 -6.59
C THR A 23 -39.18 -9.07 -6.36
N ILE A 24 -38.43 -9.57 -7.35
CA ILE A 24 -37.65 -10.80 -7.22
C ILE A 24 -36.54 -10.64 -6.18
N ASN A 25 -35.82 -9.51 -6.19
CA ASN A 25 -34.75 -9.27 -5.21
C ASN A 25 -35.30 -9.20 -3.78
N ASN A 26 -36.45 -8.57 -3.58
CA ASN A 26 -37.10 -8.50 -2.26
C ASN A 26 -37.60 -9.87 -1.78
N ILE A 27 -38.13 -10.72 -2.67
CA ILE A 27 -38.56 -12.08 -2.31
C ILE A 27 -37.36 -12.95 -1.95
N ILE A 28 -36.26 -12.85 -2.71
CA ILE A 28 -35.02 -13.58 -2.42
C ILE A 28 -34.43 -13.11 -1.09
N PHE A 29 -34.35 -11.79 -0.86
CA PHE A 29 -33.87 -11.21 0.39
C PHE A 29 -34.72 -11.62 1.59
N PHE A 30 -36.05 -11.62 1.45
CA PHE A 30 -36.97 -12.05 2.50
C PHE A 30 -36.84 -13.55 2.79
N LYS A 31 -36.68 -14.38 1.76
CA LYS A 31 -36.51 -15.85 1.89
C LYS A 31 -35.16 -16.24 2.49
N ILE A 32 -34.09 -15.50 2.19
CA ILE A 32 -32.77 -15.68 2.81
C ILE A 32 -32.82 -15.30 4.29
N ASN A 33 -33.40 -14.14 4.64
CA ASN A 33 -33.52 -13.71 6.03
C ASN A 33 -34.38 -14.64 6.90
N GLN A 34 -35.39 -15.32 6.33
CA GLN A 34 -36.27 -16.23 7.08
C GLN A 34 -35.66 -17.62 7.31
N GLN A 35 -34.68 -18.03 6.49
CA GLN A 35 -34.09 -19.37 6.53
C GLN A 35 -32.77 -19.42 7.32
N GLU A 36 -32.18 -18.27 7.65
CA GLU A 36 -30.84 -18.13 8.26
C GLU A 36 -30.85 -17.65 9.74
N SER A 37 -32.01 -17.33 10.32
CA SER A 37 -32.06 -16.55 11.58
C SER A 37 -32.16 -17.34 12.89
N GLU A 38 -32.65 -18.57 12.93
CA GLU A 38 -32.93 -19.24 14.22
C GLU A 38 -31.98 -20.38 14.59
N ASN A 39 -31.57 -21.23 13.64
CA ASN A 39 -30.68 -22.38 13.94
C ASN A 39 -29.20 -22.11 13.63
N SER A 40 -28.87 -21.22 12.71
CA SER A 40 -27.48 -20.88 12.35
C SER A 40 -26.86 -19.85 13.29
N ILE A 41 -27.64 -18.91 13.83
CA ILE A 41 -27.10 -17.85 14.69
C ILE A 41 -26.59 -18.42 16.01
N SER A 42 -27.31 -19.34 16.67
CA SER A 42 -26.88 -19.94 17.93
C SER A 42 -25.59 -20.76 17.79
N ILE A 43 -25.49 -21.58 16.73
CA ILE A 43 -24.30 -22.39 16.41
C ILE A 43 -23.12 -21.50 16.01
N VAL A 44 -23.36 -20.42 15.26
CA VAL A 44 -22.31 -19.47 14.87
C VAL A 44 -21.83 -18.65 16.06
N THR A 45 -22.72 -18.22 16.96
CA THR A 45 -22.33 -17.51 18.19
C THR A 45 -21.46 -18.39 19.09
N GLU A 46 -21.83 -19.65 19.30
CA GLU A 46 -21.03 -20.60 20.09
C GLU A 46 -19.66 -20.86 19.45
N LYS A 47 -19.60 -20.98 18.11
CA LYS A 47 -18.34 -21.12 17.37
C LYS A 47 -17.48 -19.86 17.42
N ILE A 48 -18.09 -18.67 17.42
CA ILE A 48 -17.38 -17.39 17.55
C ILE A 48 -16.79 -17.24 18.95
N ASP A 49 -17.52 -17.64 20.00
CA ASP A 49 -17.02 -17.60 21.38
C ASP A 49 -15.88 -18.61 21.60
N GLU A 50 -15.98 -19.81 21.03
CA GLU A 50 -14.92 -20.82 21.02
C GLU A 50 -13.65 -20.31 20.29
N LEU A 51 -13.83 -19.62 19.16
CA LEU A 51 -12.75 -19.02 18.39
C LEU A 51 -12.11 -17.83 19.13
N LYS A 52 -12.92 -17.01 19.81
CA LYS A 52 -12.45 -15.89 20.64
C LYS A 52 -11.62 -16.38 21.83
N MET A 53 -12.07 -17.44 22.50
CA MET A 53 -11.29 -18.10 23.57
C MET A 53 -9.96 -18.65 23.06
N LEU A 54 -9.95 -19.31 21.89
CA LEU A 54 -8.70 -19.79 21.27
C LEU A 54 -7.78 -18.63 20.87
N LEU A 55 -8.34 -17.52 20.39
CA LEU A 55 -7.59 -16.32 20.04
C LEU A 55 -6.93 -15.71 21.29
N GLU A 56 -7.67 -15.56 22.38
CA GLU A 56 -7.16 -15.05 23.67
C GLU A 56 -6.06 -15.95 24.24
N VAL A 57 -6.25 -17.27 24.25
CA VAL A 57 -5.23 -18.23 24.70
C VAL A 57 -3.97 -18.17 23.83
N ASN A 58 -4.13 -18.04 22.51
CA ASN A 58 -2.99 -17.90 21.61
C ASN A 58 -2.29 -16.55 21.77
N GLN A 59 -3.04 -15.47 21.99
CA GLN A 59 -2.49 -14.16 22.26
C GLN A 59 -1.66 -14.18 23.55
N ILE A 60 -2.18 -14.78 24.64
CA ILE A 60 -1.45 -14.94 25.90
C ILE A 60 -0.17 -15.78 25.69
N LYS A 61 -0.23 -16.86 24.91
CA LYS A 61 0.96 -17.68 24.58
C LYS A 61 1.99 -16.89 23.78
N VAL A 62 1.55 -16.07 22.83
CA VAL A 62 2.43 -15.22 22.03
C VAL A 62 3.05 -14.13 22.91
N GLU A 63 2.26 -13.44 23.73
CA GLU A 63 2.75 -12.44 24.69
C GLU A 63 3.75 -13.02 25.67
N LYS A 64 3.49 -14.24 26.19
CA LYS A 64 4.43 -14.95 27.05
C LYS A 64 5.73 -15.31 26.32
N LYS A 65 5.65 -15.80 25.08
CA LYS A 65 6.84 -16.07 24.26
C LYS A 65 7.63 -14.80 23.93
N ILE A 66 6.96 -13.68 23.66
CA ILE A 66 7.58 -12.38 23.44
C ILE A 66 8.26 -11.89 24.72
N PHE A 67 7.61 -12.05 25.88
CA PHE A 67 8.18 -11.71 27.17
C PHE A 67 9.41 -12.57 27.52
N ASP A 68 9.33 -13.88 27.31
CA ASP A 68 10.45 -14.80 27.52
C ASP A 68 11.62 -14.50 26.57
N LEU A 69 11.33 -14.19 25.29
CA LEU A 69 12.35 -13.75 24.34
C LEU A 69 13.01 -12.45 24.79
N LYS A 70 12.23 -11.46 25.22
CA LYS A 70 12.71 -10.16 25.73
C LYS A 70 13.57 -10.33 26.98
N ARG A 71 13.17 -11.24 27.89
CA ARG A 71 13.94 -11.58 29.10
C ARG A 71 15.26 -12.26 28.76
N ASN A 72 15.25 -13.22 27.84
CA ASN A 72 16.45 -13.93 27.41
C ASN A 72 17.44 -13.01 26.66
N LEU A 73 16.91 -12.09 25.84
CA LEU A 73 17.69 -11.01 25.20
C LEU A 73 18.30 -10.07 26.24
N HIS A 74 17.60 -9.76 27.34
CA HIS A 74 18.12 -8.90 28.40
C HIS A 74 19.28 -9.56 29.15
N THR A 75 19.15 -10.86 29.48
CA THR A 75 20.18 -11.61 30.20
C THR A 75 21.44 -11.90 29.39
N GLN A 76 21.37 -11.97 28.06
CA GLN A 76 22.56 -12.10 27.20
C GLN A 76 23.30 -10.77 26.98
N CYS A 77 22.64 -9.64 27.23
CA CYS A 77 23.17 -8.32 26.94
C CYS A 77 24.01 -7.73 28.09
N GLU A 78 23.98 -8.28 29.30
CA GLU A 78 24.68 -7.65 30.46
C GLU A 78 26.14 -8.09 30.67
N GLN A 79 26.72 -8.94 29.82
CA GLN A 79 28.06 -9.53 30.06
C GLN A 79 29.23 -8.96 29.23
N GLY A 80 29.15 -7.75 28.65
CA GLY A 80 30.35 -7.11 28.10
C GLY A 80 30.14 -5.70 27.57
N ASP A 81 31.21 -4.93 27.49
CA ASP A 81 31.29 -3.60 26.85
C ASP A 81 30.82 -3.61 25.37
N GLY A 82 30.79 -4.79 24.74
CA GLY A 82 30.17 -5.01 23.43
C GLY A 82 28.63 -4.98 23.40
N SER A 83 27.97 -5.02 24.55
CA SER A 83 26.50 -4.97 24.72
C SER A 83 25.84 -3.77 24.06
N SER A 84 26.43 -2.59 24.27
CA SER A 84 25.95 -1.31 23.77
C SER A 84 26.01 -1.26 22.24
N ARG A 85 27.13 -1.71 21.66
CA ARG A 85 27.34 -1.75 20.21
C ARG A 85 26.37 -2.68 19.50
N HIS A 86 26.16 -3.89 20.01
CA HIS A 86 25.19 -4.83 19.43
C HIS A 86 23.75 -4.31 19.56
N LYS A 87 23.42 -3.69 20.69
CA LYS A 87 22.12 -3.03 20.90
C LYS A 87 21.90 -1.86 19.96
N ASN A 88 22.93 -1.03 19.74
CA ASN A 88 22.88 0.11 18.81
C ASN A 88 22.75 -0.37 17.36
N LEU A 89 23.49 -1.40 16.96
CA LEU A 89 23.39 -2.01 15.64
C LEU A 89 21.99 -2.61 15.40
N ALA A 90 21.45 -3.34 16.39
CA ALA A 90 20.10 -3.89 16.31
C ALA A 90 19.03 -2.80 16.22
N LYS A 91 19.17 -1.72 17.01
CA LYS A 91 18.29 -0.55 16.94
C LYS A 91 18.37 0.12 15.58
N LEU A 92 19.58 0.30 15.05
CA LEU A 92 19.84 0.91 13.76
C LEU A 92 19.22 0.09 12.62
N LEU A 93 19.46 -1.23 12.60
CA LEU A 93 18.86 -2.14 11.62
C LEU A 93 17.32 -2.09 11.67
N LEU A 94 16.74 -2.10 12.88
CA LEU A 94 15.29 -2.01 13.04
C LEU A 94 14.71 -0.71 12.46
N LEU A 95 15.36 0.43 12.73
CA LEU A 95 14.91 1.72 12.20
C LEU A 95 15.03 1.78 10.67
N VAL A 96 16.11 1.23 10.10
CA VAL A 96 16.32 1.16 8.65
C VAL A 96 15.29 0.24 7.98
N ILE A 97 14.96 -0.91 8.59
CA ILE A 97 13.90 -1.80 8.10
C ILE A 97 12.54 -1.09 8.13
N LYS A 98 12.24 -0.34 9.20
CA LYS A 98 11.00 0.46 9.29
C LYS A 98 10.92 1.51 8.19
N MET A 99 12.00 2.26 7.96
CA MET A 99 12.08 3.21 6.85
C MET A 99 11.83 2.52 5.50
N LYS A 100 12.49 1.39 5.23
CA LYS A 100 12.30 0.63 3.99
C LYS A 100 10.86 0.15 3.82
N ASN A 101 10.25 -0.39 4.87
CA ASN A 101 8.87 -0.89 4.82
C ASN A 101 7.86 0.25 4.64
N SER A 102 8.06 1.38 5.33
CA SER A 102 7.17 2.54 5.19
C SER A 102 7.20 3.12 3.77
N LEU A 103 8.36 3.13 3.10
CA LEU A 103 8.45 3.51 1.68
C LEU A 103 7.56 2.65 0.79
N LEU A 104 7.46 1.34 1.06
CA LEU A 104 6.71 0.41 0.20
C LEU A 104 5.21 0.35 0.53
N GLN A 105 4.86 0.34 1.81
CA GLN A 105 3.54 -0.13 2.24
C GLN A 105 2.69 0.94 2.93
N GLU A 106 3.31 1.98 3.49
CA GLU A 106 2.59 2.94 4.32
C GLU A 106 2.05 4.13 3.51
N ALA A 107 1.13 4.88 4.11
CA ALA A 107 0.59 6.09 3.50
C ALA A 107 1.58 7.28 3.56
N LYS A 108 2.54 7.23 4.48
CA LYS A 108 3.55 8.26 4.70
C LYS A 108 4.88 7.61 5.04
N PHE A 109 5.96 8.17 4.52
CA PHE A 109 7.31 7.72 4.86
C PHE A 109 7.63 8.00 6.32
N ASP A 110 8.00 6.96 7.06
CA ASP A 110 8.40 7.05 8.47
C ASP A 110 9.91 7.38 8.53
N ASN A 111 10.21 8.67 8.45
CA ASN A 111 11.59 9.16 8.38
C ASN A 111 12.29 9.09 9.75
N HIS A 112 13.22 8.15 9.90
CA HIS A 112 14.03 7.95 11.11
C HIS A 112 15.46 8.49 11.02
N ILE A 113 15.81 9.30 10.00
CA ILE A 113 17.18 9.81 9.77
C ILE A 113 17.76 10.44 11.03
N ASN A 114 17.03 11.34 11.70
CA ASN A 114 17.50 12.02 12.91
C ASN A 114 17.79 11.05 14.08
N SER A 115 17.09 9.90 14.12
CA SER A 115 17.29 8.87 15.13
C SER A 115 18.46 7.94 14.79
N ILE A 116 18.76 7.80 13.48
CA ILE A 116 19.77 6.90 12.93
C ILE A 116 21.15 7.57 12.85
N LYS A 117 21.22 8.86 12.49
CA LYS A 117 22.45 9.65 12.35
C LYS A 117 23.44 9.51 13.51
N PRO A 118 23.05 9.67 14.80
CA PRO A 118 23.98 9.49 15.92
C PRO A 118 24.46 8.04 16.11
N LEU A 119 23.69 7.05 15.64
CA LEU A 119 24.08 5.64 15.74
C LEU A 119 25.08 5.25 14.64
N ILE A 120 25.05 5.95 13.51
CA ILE A 120 25.93 5.69 12.36
C ILE A 120 27.32 6.29 12.57
N SER A 121 27.44 7.42 13.28
CA SER A 121 28.75 7.99 13.61
C SER A 121 29.64 7.05 14.43
N GLU A 122 29.06 6.03 15.07
CA GLU A 122 29.80 4.99 15.80
C GLU A 122 30.39 3.90 14.88
N LEU A 123 29.95 3.82 13.60
CA LEU A 123 30.34 2.77 12.66
C LEU A 123 31.55 3.12 11.78
N ASP A 124 31.83 4.42 11.60
CA ASP A 124 32.89 4.94 10.73
C ASP A 124 32.82 4.35 9.28
N ASP A 125 31.60 4.17 8.76
CA ASP A 125 31.34 3.69 7.40
C ASP A 125 30.97 4.86 6.47
N PRO A 126 31.85 5.22 5.52
CA PRO A 126 31.62 6.37 4.65
C PRO A 126 30.46 6.16 3.66
N GLU A 127 30.16 4.91 3.27
CA GLU A 127 29.04 4.62 2.37
C GLU A 127 27.70 4.80 3.09
N ILE A 128 27.64 4.36 4.36
CA ILE A 128 26.47 4.60 5.21
C ILE A 128 26.30 6.10 5.46
N GLU A 129 27.37 6.83 5.79
CA GLU A 129 27.31 8.27 6.06
C GLU A 129 26.84 9.07 4.84
N ASN A 130 27.39 8.77 3.66
CA ASN A 130 26.95 9.37 2.40
C ASN A 130 25.47 9.11 2.13
N ALA A 131 25.01 7.87 2.33
CA ALA A 131 23.60 7.51 2.13
C ALA A 131 22.66 8.26 3.09
N VAL A 132 23.07 8.49 4.34
CA VAL A 132 22.31 9.31 5.30
C VAL A 132 22.23 10.76 4.87
N ASN A 133 23.35 11.33 4.41
CA ASN A 133 23.40 12.73 3.97
C ASN A 133 22.48 12.96 2.75
N GLU A 134 22.47 12.03 1.80
CA GLU A 134 21.54 12.06 0.67
C GLU A 134 20.08 12.02 1.12
N LEU A 135 19.76 11.19 2.11
CA LEU A 135 18.42 11.11 2.69
C LEU A 135 18.01 12.39 3.43
N GLU A 136 18.94 13.04 4.13
CA GLU A 136 18.68 14.27 4.91
C GLU A 136 18.33 15.46 4.01
N ASN A 137 18.86 15.48 2.78
CA ASN A 137 18.56 16.50 1.79
C ASN A 137 17.14 16.39 1.20
N LEU A 138 16.45 15.26 1.41
CA LEU A 138 15.07 15.06 0.96
C LEU A 138 14.08 15.71 1.94
N LYS A 139 13.29 16.67 1.44
CA LYS A 139 12.30 17.39 2.27
C LYS A 139 11.07 16.54 2.59
N GLU A 140 10.48 15.94 1.55
CA GLU A 140 9.26 15.15 1.65
C GLU A 140 9.36 14.02 0.62
N VAL A 141 9.09 12.79 1.06
CA VAL A 141 9.19 11.59 0.22
C VAL A 141 7.84 10.92 0.20
N ASP A 142 7.27 10.78 -0.99
CA ASP A 142 6.08 9.96 -1.19
C ASP A 142 6.43 8.48 -1.06
N THR A 143 5.51 7.69 -0.50
CA THR A 143 5.61 6.23 -0.52
C THR A 143 5.16 5.68 -1.88
N LEU A 144 5.46 4.42 -2.17
CA LEU A 144 4.98 3.73 -3.36
C LEU A 144 3.44 3.80 -3.47
N CYS A 145 2.75 3.65 -2.34
CA CYS A 145 1.29 3.83 -2.26
C CYS A 145 0.87 5.26 -2.63
N GLY A 146 1.57 6.28 -2.13
CA GLY A 146 1.34 7.68 -2.48
C GLY A 146 1.57 7.97 -3.96
N LEU A 147 2.64 7.42 -4.54
CA LEU A 147 2.96 7.54 -5.96
C LEU A 147 1.86 6.89 -6.83
N LYS A 148 1.39 5.70 -6.46
CA LYS A 148 0.30 5.00 -7.15
C LYS A 148 -0.98 5.85 -7.20
N LEU A 149 -1.41 6.33 -6.04
CA LEU A 149 -2.62 7.17 -5.93
C LEU A 149 -2.47 8.47 -6.72
N SER A 150 -1.30 9.10 -6.68
CA SER A 150 -1.02 10.31 -7.45
C SER A 150 -1.00 10.04 -8.96
N PHE A 151 -0.50 8.88 -9.40
CA PHE A 151 -0.49 8.49 -10.81
C PHE A 151 -1.92 8.27 -11.31
N GLU A 152 -2.74 7.53 -10.57
CA GLU A 152 -4.15 7.28 -10.90
C GLU A 152 -4.97 8.58 -10.95
N LYS A 153 -4.66 9.55 -10.09
CA LYS A 153 -5.25 10.88 -10.13
C LYS A 153 -4.90 11.62 -11.42
N ASN A 154 -3.63 11.61 -11.83
CA ASN A 154 -3.19 12.23 -13.09
C ASN A 154 -3.84 11.56 -14.30
N MET A 155 -3.91 10.23 -14.30
CA MET A 155 -4.61 9.43 -15.32
C MET A 155 -6.08 9.83 -15.43
N THR A 156 -6.77 10.00 -14.30
CA THR A 156 -8.18 10.44 -14.27
C THR A 156 -8.34 11.82 -14.90
N VAL A 157 -7.42 12.77 -14.62
CA VAL A 157 -7.43 14.11 -15.20
C VAL A 157 -7.21 14.07 -16.72
N ILE A 158 -6.23 13.29 -17.19
CA ILE A 158 -5.94 13.11 -18.62
C ILE A 158 -7.16 12.51 -19.34
N ASN A 159 -7.74 11.45 -18.78
CA ASN A 159 -8.91 10.79 -19.35
C ASN A 159 -10.13 11.71 -19.38
N TYR A 160 -10.34 12.50 -18.33
CA TYR A 160 -11.37 13.54 -18.31
C TYR A 160 -11.14 14.58 -19.41
N ASN A 161 -9.92 15.10 -19.55
CA ASN A 161 -9.58 16.13 -20.55
C ASN A 161 -9.80 15.65 -21.99
N LYS A 162 -9.47 14.39 -22.29
CA LYS A 162 -9.66 13.76 -23.61
C LYS A 162 -11.10 13.31 -23.88
N SER A 163 -11.94 13.23 -22.86
CA SER A 163 -13.29 12.69 -23.00
C SER A 163 -14.28 13.69 -23.60
N ASN A 164 -15.26 13.16 -24.35
CA ASN A 164 -16.37 13.95 -24.88
C ASN A 164 -17.35 14.33 -23.75
N LEU A 165 -18.22 15.33 -23.98
CA LEU A 165 -19.16 15.83 -22.96
C LEU A 165 -20.03 14.73 -22.32
N PHE A 166 -20.47 13.76 -23.11
CA PHE A 166 -21.23 12.61 -22.59
C PHE A 166 -20.41 11.75 -21.64
N LYS A 167 -19.16 11.42 -21.99
CA LYS A 167 -18.24 10.69 -21.11
C LYS A 167 -17.90 11.49 -19.86
N LYS A 168 -17.75 12.82 -19.94
CA LYS A 168 -17.55 13.71 -18.77
C LYS A 168 -18.72 13.67 -17.79
N ILE A 169 -19.95 13.71 -18.33
CA ILE A 169 -21.16 13.60 -17.52
C ILE A 169 -21.20 12.23 -16.86
N ILE A 170 -21.03 11.15 -17.63
CA ILE A 170 -21.12 9.77 -17.13
C ILE A 170 -19.98 9.45 -16.15
N SER A 171 -18.76 9.98 -16.35
CA SER A 171 -17.61 9.75 -15.45
C SER A 171 -17.82 10.31 -14.04
N ASN A 172 -18.70 11.31 -13.87
CA ASN A 172 -19.09 11.80 -12.55
C ASN A 172 -19.97 10.80 -11.79
N TRP A 173 -20.64 9.89 -12.50
CA TRP A 173 -21.57 8.91 -11.93
C TRP A 173 -20.99 7.49 -11.87
N ILE A 174 -20.16 7.12 -12.84
CA ILE A 174 -19.58 5.78 -12.99
C ILE A 174 -18.11 5.90 -13.36
N LYS A 175 -17.21 5.43 -12.48
CA LYS A 175 -15.81 5.19 -12.83
C LYS A 175 -15.74 3.95 -13.73
N ILE A 176 -15.37 4.15 -15.00
CA ILE A 176 -15.10 3.05 -15.92
C ILE A 176 -13.65 2.63 -15.73
N ASP A 177 -13.45 1.42 -15.24
CA ASP A 177 -12.15 0.84 -14.92
C ASP A 177 -11.63 0.04 -16.13
N ASP A 178 -10.92 0.70 -17.05
CA ASP A 178 -10.31 0.01 -18.19
C ASP A 178 -8.99 -0.65 -17.76
N ARG A 179 -9.02 -1.98 -17.59
CA ARG A 179 -7.82 -2.77 -17.26
C ARG A 179 -6.78 -2.80 -18.39
N SER A 180 -7.18 -2.44 -19.61
CA SER A 180 -6.29 -2.39 -20.78
C SER A 180 -5.75 -0.98 -21.08
N ASP A 181 -6.00 -0.01 -20.20
CA ASP A 181 -5.46 1.35 -20.38
C ASP A 181 -3.92 1.33 -20.40
N PRO A 182 -3.27 1.88 -21.46
CA PRO A 182 -1.82 1.91 -21.58
C PRO A 182 -1.09 2.56 -20.39
N LEU A 183 -1.69 3.57 -19.75
CA LEU A 183 -1.09 4.22 -18.58
C LEU A 183 -1.10 3.30 -17.35
N ARG A 184 -2.08 2.40 -17.23
CA ARG A 184 -2.12 1.40 -16.16
C ARG A 184 -1.11 0.30 -16.37
N LEU A 185 -0.95 -0.16 -17.60
CA LEU A 185 0.10 -1.13 -17.94
C LEU A 185 1.48 -0.54 -17.64
N LYS A 186 1.69 0.73 -17.97
CA LYS A 186 2.92 1.46 -17.61
C LYS A 186 3.15 1.59 -16.10
N LEU A 187 2.10 1.88 -15.33
CA LEU A 187 2.21 1.93 -13.87
C LEU A 187 2.61 0.56 -13.30
N ALA A 188 2.02 -0.53 -13.80
CA ALA A 188 2.37 -1.88 -13.40
C ALA A 188 3.82 -2.24 -13.77
N GLU A 189 4.29 -1.87 -14.96
CA GLU A 189 5.69 -2.01 -15.38
C GLU A 189 6.63 -1.30 -14.40
N ILE A 190 6.32 -0.05 -14.02
CA ILE A 190 7.13 0.71 -13.07
C ILE A 190 7.11 0.06 -11.66
N GLU A 191 5.96 -0.44 -11.20
CA GLU A 191 5.84 -1.12 -9.91
C GLU A 191 6.69 -2.42 -9.86
N GLU A 192 6.72 -3.17 -10.96
CA GLU A 192 7.55 -4.38 -11.12
C GLU A 192 9.04 -4.01 -11.07
N LEU A 193 9.47 -3.01 -11.84
CA LEU A 193 10.86 -2.56 -11.85
C LEU A 193 11.34 -2.00 -10.50
N ILE A 194 10.46 -1.31 -9.76
CA ILE A 194 10.75 -0.87 -8.38
C ILE A 194 10.96 -2.07 -7.46
N SER A 195 10.14 -3.11 -7.60
CA SER A 195 10.25 -4.34 -6.81
C SER A 195 11.54 -5.09 -7.09
N ASP A 196 11.98 -5.08 -8.36
CA ASP A 196 13.23 -5.71 -8.80
C ASP A 196 14.49 -4.85 -8.52
N ASN A 197 14.31 -3.61 -8.06
CA ASN A 197 15.37 -2.62 -7.87
C ASN A 197 16.11 -2.24 -9.17
N ASP A 198 15.44 -2.34 -10.31
CA ASP A 198 16.00 -1.99 -11.62
C ASP A 198 15.80 -0.50 -11.94
N TRP A 199 16.63 0.33 -11.32
CA TRP A 199 16.57 1.80 -11.46
C TRP A 199 16.88 2.29 -12.88
N GLN A 200 17.66 1.53 -13.67
CA GLN A 200 18.02 1.93 -15.03
C GLN A 200 16.82 1.75 -15.96
N SER A 201 16.14 0.61 -15.87
CA SER A 201 14.94 0.34 -16.67
C SER A 201 13.79 1.27 -16.29
N ILE A 202 13.69 1.72 -15.03
CA ILE A 202 12.69 2.74 -14.63
C ILE A 202 12.87 4.03 -15.44
N ALA A 203 14.11 4.50 -15.62
CA ALA A 203 14.39 5.71 -16.39
C ALA A 203 13.92 5.59 -17.86
N THR A 204 14.06 4.40 -18.45
CA THR A 204 13.53 4.10 -19.78
C THR A 204 12.00 4.06 -19.77
N ALA A 205 11.39 3.36 -18.81
CA ALA A 205 9.94 3.20 -18.72
C ALA A 205 9.21 4.55 -18.54
N ILE A 206 9.80 5.49 -17.79
CA ILE A 206 9.24 6.84 -17.57
C ILE A 206 9.52 7.82 -18.71
N SER A 207 10.53 7.56 -19.56
CA SER A 207 10.84 8.46 -20.69
C SER A 207 9.68 8.58 -21.68
N ASP A 208 8.82 7.55 -21.74
CA ASP A 208 7.61 7.50 -22.56
C ASP A 208 6.45 8.33 -21.98
N LEU A 209 6.52 8.74 -20.69
CA LEU A 209 5.50 9.56 -20.02
C LEU A 209 5.63 11.03 -20.41
N THR A 210 5.17 11.35 -21.61
CA THR A 210 5.29 12.70 -22.21
C THR A 210 4.21 13.69 -21.76
N TYR A 211 3.18 13.25 -21.02
CA TYR A 211 2.12 14.15 -20.56
C TYR A 211 2.62 15.13 -19.49
N PRO A 212 2.33 16.44 -19.61
CA PRO A 212 2.79 17.45 -18.66
C PRO A 212 2.26 17.23 -17.24
N GLU A 213 1.09 16.60 -17.09
CA GLU A 213 0.49 16.24 -15.80
C GLU A 213 1.37 15.28 -14.98
N PHE A 214 2.24 14.49 -15.62
CA PHE A 214 3.16 13.61 -14.91
C PHE A 214 4.44 14.31 -14.43
N LYS A 215 4.75 15.53 -14.85
CA LYS A 215 5.99 16.22 -14.44
C LYS A 215 6.14 16.33 -12.90
N PRO A 216 5.13 16.73 -12.12
CA PRO A 216 5.23 16.73 -10.66
C PRO A 216 5.36 15.32 -10.07
N TRP A 217 4.73 14.32 -10.72
CA TRP A 217 4.81 12.93 -10.30
C TRP A 217 6.20 12.33 -10.52
N LEU A 218 6.87 12.66 -11.63
CA LEU A 218 8.24 12.24 -11.91
C LEU A 218 9.23 12.78 -10.86
N ASN A 219 9.04 14.02 -10.40
CA ASN A 219 9.86 14.57 -9.31
C ASN A 219 9.70 13.74 -8.02
N LYS A 220 8.45 13.44 -7.64
CA LYS A 220 8.14 12.60 -6.47
C LYS A 220 8.72 11.19 -6.61
N LEU A 221 8.66 10.61 -7.81
CA LEU A 221 9.27 9.31 -8.10
C LEU A 221 10.80 9.36 -7.93
N ASN A 222 11.46 10.42 -8.41
CA ASN A 222 12.91 10.57 -8.24
C ASN A 222 13.29 10.65 -6.75
N ASP A 223 12.57 11.45 -5.96
CA ASP A 223 12.80 11.55 -4.51
C ASP A 223 12.61 10.19 -3.82
N PHE A 224 11.58 9.42 -4.22
CA PHE A 224 11.38 8.04 -3.75
C PHE A 224 12.52 7.10 -4.14
N ILE A 225 13.00 7.14 -5.39
CA ILE A 225 14.11 6.30 -5.85
C ILE A 225 15.37 6.60 -5.05
N VAL A 226 15.69 7.88 -4.84
CA VAL A 226 16.83 8.30 -4.02
C VAL A 226 16.66 7.79 -2.59
N ALA A 227 15.46 7.94 -2.01
CA ALA A 227 15.19 7.46 -0.65
C ALA A 227 15.34 5.94 -0.52
N PHE A 228 14.77 5.20 -1.46
CA PHE A 228 14.75 3.74 -1.43
C PHE A 228 16.14 3.15 -1.66
N LYS A 229 16.89 3.70 -2.63
CA LYS A 229 18.26 3.31 -2.93
C LYS A 229 19.17 3.52 -1.72
N ASN A 230 19.17 4.71 -1.12
CA ASN A 230 20.03 5.01 0.02
C ASN A 230 19.65 4.20 1.26
N THR A 231 18.36 4.03 1.55
CA THR A 231 17.90 3.14 2.63
C THR A 231 18.38 1.69 2.42
N SER A 232 18.37 1.21 1.17
CA SER A 232 18.86 -0.13 0.82
C SER A 232 20.38 -0.27 0.92
N ILE A 233 21.14 0.78 0.59
CA ILE A 233 22.61 0.84 0.81
C ILE A 233 22.91 0.69 2.30
N ILE A 234 22.26 1.51 3.15
CA ILE A 234 22.44 1.45 4.60
C ILE A 234 22.12 0.04 5.11
N TYR A 235 20.97 -0.52 4.71
CA TYR A 235 20.58 -1.88 5.11
C TYR A 235 21.64 -2.92 4.72
N ARG A 236 22.12 -2.89 3.47
CA ARG A 236 23.10 -3.87 2.97
C ARG A 236 24.44 -3.78 3.71
N HIS A 237 24.91 -2.56 3.99
CA HIS A 237 26.14 -2.36 4.74
C HIS A 237 25.98 -2.82 6.19
N LEU A 238 24.85 -2.51 6.84
CA LEU A 238 24.58 -2.97 8.20
C LEU A 238 24.56 -4.49 8.34
N LEU A 239 24.11 -5.22 7.32
CA LEU A 239 24.17 -6.69 7.32
C LEU A 239 25.60 -7.23 7.41
N GLN A 240 26.61 -6.50 6.91
CA GLN A 240 28.02 -6.92 6.99
C GLN A 240 28.54 -6.92 8.43
N TYR A 241 27.95 -6.12 9.32
CA TYR A 241 28.30 -6.07 10.74
C TYR A 241 27.62 -7.16 11.59
N ILE A 242 26.70 -7.94 10.99
CA ILE A 242 25.95 -9.01 11.64
C ILE A 242 26.46 -10.39 11.20
N SER A 243 27.12 -10.47 10.05
CA SER A 243 27.80 -11.67 9.53
C SER A 243 29.07 -11.99 10.31
#